data_AF-A0A257Q2E9-F1
#
_entry.id   AF-A0A257Q2E9-F1
#
_cell.length_a   1.000
_cell.length_b   1.000
_cell.length_c   1.000
_cell.angle_alpha   90.00
_cell.angle_beta   90.00
_cell.angle_gamma   90.00
#
_symmetry.space_group_name_H-M   'P 1'
#
loop_
_entity.id
_entity.type
_entity.pdbx_description
1 polymer ?
#
loop_
_entity_poly.entity_id
_entity_poly.type
_entity_poly.pdbx_seq_one_letter_code
_entity_poly.pdbx_strand_id
1 'polypeptide(L)' 'MKVVHTIEELRDQLRGQLRVSFVPTMGNLHKGHLSLMKLARQHGDPVVAS' A
#
# COMPACT_ATOMS: atom_id res chain seq x y z
N MET A 1 -1.05 5.57 -9.02
CA MET A 1 -0.21 4.46 -8.52
C MET A 1 1.24 4.89 -8.67
N LYS A 2 2.03 4.85 -7.60
CA LYS A 2 3.47 5.16 -7.62
C LYS A 2 4.23 3.92 -7.17
N VAL A 3 5.25 3.51 -7.92
CA VAL A 3 6.18 2.44 -7.54
C VAL A 3 7.39 3.10 -6.88
N VAL A 4 7.81 2.58 -5.74
CA VAL A 4 8.88 3.15 -4.90
C VAL A 4 9.85 2.03 -4.54
N HIS A 5 11.15 2.28 -4.65
CA HIS A 5 12.19 1.27 -4.46
C HIS A 5 13.13 1.54 -3.28
N THR A 6 13.07 2.74 -2.69
CA THR A 6 13.91 3.10 -1.54
C THR A 6 13.06 3.46 -0.33
N ILE A 7 13.61 3.22 0.86
CA ILE A 7 12.97 3.55 2.13
C ILE A 7 12.81 5.08 2.27
N GLU A 8 13.79 5.84 1.81
CA GLU A 8 13.77 7.31 1.86
C GLU A 8 12.60 7.87 1.03
N GLU A 9 12.46 7.44 -0.21
CA GLU A 9 11.35 7.87 -1.06
C GLU A 9 10.00 7.45 -0.48
N LEU A 10 9.90 6.24 0.10
CA LEU A 10 8.66 5.78 0.74
C LEU A 10 8.27 6.69 1.91
N ARG A 11 9.24 7.06 2.77
CA ARG A 11 9.01 7.96 3.90
C ARG A 11 8.56 9.34 3.44
N ASP A 12 9.16 9.86 2.37
CA ASP A 12 8.77 11.16 1.83
C ASP A 12 7.37 11.13 1.21
N GLN A 13 7.01 10.07 0.49
CA GLN A 13 5.66 9.91 -0.06
C GLN A 13 4.58 9.77 1.02
N LEU A 14 4.90 9.11 2.14
CA LEU A 14 3.95 8.89 3.23
C LEU A 14 3.97 9.99 4.30
N ARG A 15 4.80 11.03 4.14
CA ARG A 15 4.89 12.13 5.11
C ARG A 15 3.53 12.80 5.29
N GLY A 16 3.08 12.90 6.54
CA GLY A 16 1.79 13.50 6.89
C GLY A 16 0.57 12.59 6.66
N GLN A 17 0.75 11.37 6.14
CA GLN A 17 -0.33 10.40 5.98
C GLN A 17 -0.57 9.66 7.30
N LEU A 18 -1.68 9.96 7.97
CA LEU A 18 -1.98 9.41 9.30
C LEU A 18 -2.85 8.14 9.27
N ARG A 19 -3.37 7.77 8.10
CA ARG A 19 -4.35 6.67 7.94
C ARG A 19 -3.95 5.69 6.85
N VAL A 20 -2.65 5.48 6.66
CA VAL A 20 -2.13 4.51 5.68
C VAL A 20 -2.64 3.11 6.00
N SER A 21 -3.14 2.40 5.00
CA SER A 21 -3.46 0.96 5.10
C SER A 21 -2.46 0.14 4.31
N PHE A 22 -1.90 -0.89 4.93
CA PHE A 22 -0.77 -1.64 4.37
C PHE A 22 -1.16 -3.09 4.05
N VAL A 23 -0.74 -3.57 2.87
CA VAL A 23 -0.98 -4.93 2.39
C VAL A 23 0.34 -5.53 1.89
N PRO A 24 1.09 -6.25 2.73
CA PRO A 24 2.33 -6.90 2.30
C PRO A 24 2.04 -8.14 1.44
N THR A 25 2.78 -8.30 0.35
CA THR A 25 2.70 -9.43 -0.58
C THR A 25 4.11 -9.88 -0.99
N MET A 26 4.20 -10.96 -1.78
CA MET A 26 5.43 -11.37 -2.45
C MET A 26 5.34 -11.18 -3.97
N GLY A 27 4.38 -10.38 -4.46
CA GLY A 27 4.07 -10.27 -5.88
C GLY A 27 3.18 -11.39 -6.42
N ASN A 28 3.31 -11.68 -7.72
CA ASN A 28 2.46 -12.63 -8.46
C ASN A 28 0.95 -12.45 -8.16
N LEU A 29 0.46 -11.23 -8.38
CA LEU A 29 -0.85 -10.80 -7.90
C LEU A 29 -1.99 -11.56 -8.58
N HIS A 30 -3.03 -11.85 -7.80
CA HIS A 30 -4.24 -12.55 -8.24
C HIS A 30 -5.45 -12.05 -7.44
N LYS A 31 -6.63 -12.63 -7.67
CA LYS A 31 -7.90 -12.16 -7.08
C LYS A 31 -7.89 -12.05 -5.54
N GLY A 32 -7.13 -12.92 -4.86
CA GLY A 32 -6.96 -12.89 -3.41
C GLY A 32 -6.30 -11.59 -2.95
N HIS A 33 -5.18 -11.22 -3.57
CA HIS A 33 -4.50 -9.95 -3.32
C HIS A 33 -5.42 -8.75 -3.57
N LEU A 34 -6.16 -8.74 -4.69
CA LEU A 34 -7.09 -7.66 -5.01
C LEU A 34 -8.21 -7.52 -3.97
N SER A 35 -8.67 -8.63 -3.37
CA SER A 35 -9.64 -8.59 -2.27
C SER A 35 -9.08 -7.88 -1.04
N LEU A 36 -7.82 -8.16 -0.69
CA LEU A 36 -7.14 -7.47 0.42
C LEU A 36 -6.95 -5.98 0.15
N MET A 37 -6.59 -5.59 -1.08
CA MET A 37 -6.48 -4.17 -1.46
C MET A 37 -7.81 -3.43 -1.35
N LYS A 38 -8.91 -4.07 -1.77
CA LYS A 38 -10.26 -3.51 -1.63
C LYS A 38 -10.67 -3.35 -0.17
N LEU A 39 -10.35 -4.35 0.67
CA LEU A 39 -10.60 -4.28 2.10
C LEU A 39 -9.79 -3.15 2.75
N ALA A 40 -8.48 -3.08 2.48
CA ALA A 40 -7.59 -2.05 3.00
C ALA A 40 -8.09 -0.63 2.70
N ARG A 41 -8.65 -0.40 1.51
CA ARG A 41 -9.23 0.90 1.13
C ARG A 41 -10.40 1.35 2.00
N GLN A 42 -11.11 0.41 2.64
CA GLN A 42 -12.20 0.72 3.57
C GLN A 42 -11.68 1.13 4.96
N HIS A 43 -10.46 0.73 5.31
CA HIS A 43 -9.85 1.00 6.61
C HIS A 43 -8.91 2.21 6.63
N GLY A 44 -8.43 2.65 5.45
CA GLY A 44 -7.56 3.80 5.36
C GLY A 44 -7.20 4.25 3.94
N ASP A 45 -6.49 5.36 3.87
CA ASP A 45 -6.06 6.04 2.65
C ASP A 45 -4.73 6.76 2.96
N PRO A 46 -3.65 6.57 2.17
CA PRO A 46 -3.51 5.67 1.01
C PRO A 46 -3.34 4.19 1.36
N VAL A 47 -3.61 3.32 0.37
CA VAL A 47 -3.26 1.90 0.42
C VAL A 47 -1.84 1.71 -0.11
N VAL A 48 -0.97 1.03 0.65
CA VAL A 48 0.40 0.69 0.27
C VAL A 48 0.53 -0.82 0.15
N ALA A 49 1.11 -1.28 -0.95
CA ALA A 49 1.43 -2.69 -1.17
C ALA A 49 2.95 -2.88 -1.18
N SER A 50 3.45 -3.99 -0.61
CA SER A 50 4.85 -4.41 -0.73
C SER A 50 4.99 -5.78 -1.36
#